data_AF-X1LZ45-F1
#
_entry.id   AF-X1LZ45-F1
#
_cell.length_a   1.000
_cell.length_b   1.000
_cell.length_c   1.000
_cell.angle_alpha   90.00
_cell.angle_beta   90.00
_cell.angle_gamma   90.00
#
_symmetry.space_group_name_H-M   'P 1'
#
loop_
_entity.id
_entity.type
_entity.pdbx_description
1 polymer ?
#
loop_
_entity_poly.entity_id
_entity_poly.type
_entity_poly.pdbx_seq_one_letter_code
_entity_poly.pdbx_strand_id
1 'polypeptide(L)'
;PRKEGNISWGVGLSGTSYLGGARQLGHQSCAAIVRICEDGTVNLITGATDCGQGSDTVLCMIAAEELGVRLENIDIKRVDTAYTPVDPGSYGSRVTILAGQATQKAAREAKKQLLEAAAKTWQVKPEDVEIKDG
;
A
#
# COMPACT_ATOMS: atom_id res chain seq x y z
N PRO A 1 1.10 42.62 17.35
CA PRO A 1 1.98 42.89 16.19
C PRO A 1 3.26 43.62 16.63
N ARG A 2 4.41 42.95 16.53
CA ARG A 2 5.71 43.61 16.68
C ARG A 2 5.88 44.51 15.44
N LYS A 3 6.24 45.79 15.63
CA LYS A 3 6.39 46.76 14.55
C LYS A 3 7.66 47.56 14.77
N GLU A 4 8.49 47.68 13.75
CA GLU A 4 9.74 48.45 13.77
C GLU A 4 9.82 49.27 12.47
N GLY A 5 9.80 50.59 12.59
CA GLY A 5 9.64 51.50 11.46
C GLY A 5 8.41 51.16 10.60
N ASN A 6 8.65 50.91 9.32
CA ASN A 6 7.60 50.59 8.33
C ASN A 6 7.31 49.09 8.21
N ILE A 7 7.92 48.23 9.03
CA ILE A 7 7.73 46.77 8.96
C ILE A 7 6.92 46.29 10.16
N SER A 8 5.96 45.41 9.91
CA SER A 8 5.16 44.73 10.95
C SER A 8 5.13 43.22 10.69
N TRP A 9 5.20 42.44 11.77
CA TRP A 9 5.07 40.99 11.73
C TRP A 9 3.76 40.54 12.37
N GLY A 10 3.15 39.53 11.77
CA GLY A 10 1.94 38.88 12.24
C GLY A 10 2.10 37.36 12.25
N VAL A 11 1.35 36.70 13.14
CA VAL A 11 1.21 35.25 13.18
C VAL A 11 -0.25 34.94 12.87
N GLY A 12 -0.49 34.03 11.93
CA GLY A 12 -1.82 33.54 11.56
C GLY A 12 -1.94 32.06 11.86
N LEU A 13 -3.12 31.63 12.29
CA LEU A 13 -3.49 30.23 12.46
C LEU A 13 -4.62 29.92 11.47
N SER A 14 -4.50 28.80 10.76
CA SER A 14 -5.59 28.24 9.97
C SER A 14 -5.71 26.73 10.22
N GLY A 15 -6.94 26.22 10.11
CA GLY A 15 -7.23 24.79 10.15
C GLY A 15 -7.97 24.40 8.88
N THR A 16 -7.63 23.23 8.33
CA THR A 16 -8.29 22.67 7.15
C THR A 16 -8.56 21.19 7.35
N SER A 17 -9.60 20.68 6.70
CA SER A 17 -9.88 19.26 6.60
C SER A 17 -10.25 18.93 5.16
N TYR A 18 -9.88 17.74 4.71
CA TYR A 18 -10.22 17.25 3.38
C TYR A 18 -10.44 15.75 3.44
N LEU A 19 -11.26 15.23 2.54
CA LEU A 19 -11.55 13.80 2.50
C LEU A 19 -10.34 13.03 1.95
N GLY A 20 -9.97 11.93 2.60
CA GLY A 20 -9.15 10.90 1.98
C GLY A 20 -10.03 10.00 1.11
N GLY A 21 -9.69 9.84 -0.17
CA GLY A 21 -10.45 8.96 -1.07
C GLY A 21 -11.79 9.52 -1.50
N ALA A 22 -11.78 10.74 -2.04
CA ALA A 22 -12.98 11.37 -2.61
C ALA A 22 -13.66 10.42 -3.61
N ARG A 23 -14.81 9.84 -3.20
CA ARG A 23 -15.62 8.96 -4.04
C ARG A 23 -16.28 9.79 -5.13
N GLN A 24 -15.68 9.80 -6.32
CA GLN A 24 -16.35 10.33 -7.50
C GLN A 24 -17.27 9.28 -8.12
N LEU A 25 -18.37 9.74 -8.73
CA LEU A 25 -19.28 8.91 -9.51
C LEU A 25 -18.49 8.29 -10.68
N GLY A 26 -18.30 6.96 -10.68
CA GLY A 26 -17.51 6.27 -11.71
C GLY A 26 -16.78 5.03 -11.18
N HIS A 27 -15.88 4.48 -12.02
CA HIS A 27 -15.09 3.28 -11.69
C HIS A 27 -14.02 3.61 -10.64
N GLN A 28 -14.30 3.33 -9.37
CA GLN A 28 -13.38 3.56 -8.23
C GLN A 28 -12.66 2.28 -7.78
N SER A 29 -12.70 1.23 -8.59
CA SER A 29 -12.09 -0.05 -8.26
C SER A 29 -10.57 0.05 -8.27
N CYS A 30 -9.93 -0.44 -7.22
CA CYS A 30 -8.49 -0.68 -7.17
C CYS A 30 -8.28 -2.18 -6.99
N ALA A 31 -7.26 -2.72 -7.63
CA ALA A 31 -6.84 -4.09 -7.45
C ALA A 31 -5.32 -4.17 -7.33
N ALA A 32 -4.84 -5.22 -6.67
CA ALA A 32 -3.44 -5.51 -6.49
C ALA A 32 -3.24 -7.02 -6.60
N ILE A 33 -2.09 -7.44 -7.10
CA ILE A 33 -1.66 -8.84 -7.14
C ILE A 33 -0.37 -8.93 -6.33
N VAL A 34 -0.33 -9.88 -5.40
CA VAL A 34 0.86 -10.19 -4.61
C VAL A 34 1.33 -11.57 -5.00
N ARG A 35 2.57 -11.69 -5.47
CA ARG A 35 3.20 -12.96 -5.84
C ARG A 35 4.46 -13.16 -5.01
N ILE A 36 4.45 -14.20 -4.19
CA ILE A 36 5.63 -14.67 -3.47
C ILE A 36 6.45 -15.56 -4.43
N CYS A 37 7.74 -15.24 -4.59
CA CYS A 37 8.68 -15.98 -5.41
C CYS A 37 9.31 -17.14 -4.64
N GLU A 38 9.90 -18.09 -5.37
CA GLU A 38 10.60 -19.24 -4.79
C GLU A 38 11.86 -18.85 -4.00
N ASP A 39 12.44 -17.69 -4.30
CA ASP A 39 13.59 -17.11 -3.59
C ASP A 39 13.21 -16.29 -2.36
N GLY A 40 11.91 -16.24 -2.01
CA GLY A 40 11.39 -15.47 -0.88
C GLY A 40 11.14 -13.98 -1.16
N THR A 41 11.45 -13.49 -2.36
CA THR A 41 11.06 -12.13 -2.77
C THR A 41 9.57 -12.03 -3.05
N VAL A 42 9.02 -10.82 -3.01
CA VAL A 42 7.60 -10.55 -3.24
C VAL A 42 7.46 -9.55 -4.37
N ASN A 43 6.75 -9.94 -5.43
CA ASN A 43 6.31 -9.00 -6.45
C ASN A 43 4.95 -8.43 -6.09
N LEU A 44 4.89 -7.11 -5.93
CA LEU A 44 3.65 -6.35 -5.81
C LEU A 44 3.30 -5.73 -7.16
N ILE A 45 2.15 -6.11 -7.72
CA ILE A 45 1.70 -5.62 -9.03
C ILE A 45 0.41 -4.83 -8.83
N THR A 46 0.44 -3.55 -9.17
CA THR A 46 -0.68 -2.62 -8.96
C THR A 46 -0.80 -1.65 -10.12
N GLY A 47 -2.03 -1.24 -10.45
CA GLY A 47 -2.28 -0.16 -11.41
C GLY A 47 -2.12 1.23 -10.80
N ALA A 48 -1.99 1.34 -9.47
CA ALA A 48 -1.81 2.61 -8.78
C ALA A 48 -0.54 3.31 -9.26
N THR A 49 -0.67 4.59 -9.62
CA THR A 49 0.44 5.35 -10.23
C THR A 49 1.14 6.22 -9.19
N ASP A 50 2.43 6.05 -8.99
CA ASP A 50 3.23 7.02 -8.23
C ASP A 50 3.68 8.18 -9.13
N CYS A 51 3.29 9.40 -8.75
CA CYS A 51 3.65 10.64 -9.41
C CYS A 51 4.66 11.46 -8.57
N GLY A 52 5.28 10.85 -7.57
CA GLY A 52 6.21 11.48 -6.62
C GLY A 52 5.64 11.67 -5.21
N GLN A 53 4.39 11.25 -4.96
CA GLN A 53 3.81 11.26 -3.61
C GLN A 53 4.36 10.16 -2.70
N GLY A 54 5.03 9.14 -3.27
CA GLY A 54 5.58 8.01 -2.52
C GLY A 54 4.55 6.91 -2.24
N SER A 55 3.52 6.78 -3.08
CA SER A 55 2.54 5.69 -2.93
C SER A 55 3.17 4.32 -3.12
N ASP A 56 4.19 4.19 -3.98
CA ASP A 56 4.87 2.91 -4.19
C ASP A 56 5.47 2.40 -2.88
N THR A 57 6.18 3.28 -2.15
CA THR A 57 6.73 3.00 -0.83
C THR A 57 5.64 2.62 0.17
N VAL A 58 4.54 3.37 0.20
CA VAL A 58 3.42 3.11 1.12
C VAL A 58 2.78 1.74 0.85
N LEU A 59 2.56 1.39 -0.42
CA LEU A 59 1.98 0.10 -0.77
C LEU A 59 2.93 -1.05 -0.45
N CYS A 60 4.24 -0.88 -0.68
CA CYS A 60 5.24 -1.87 -0.26
C CYS A 60 5.25 -2.04 1.26
N MET A 61 5.19 -0.97 2.05
CA MET A 61 5.11 -1.06 3.52
C MET A 61 3.86 -1.83 3.98
N ILE A 62 2.70 -1.59 3.36
CA ILE A 62 1.46 -2.31 3.67
C ILE A 62 1.61 -3.81 3.36
N ALA A 63 2.18 -4.15 2.20
CA ALA A 63 2.40 -5.54 1.83
C ALA A 63 3.41 -6.22 2.77
N ALA A 64 4.50 -5.54 3.13
CA ALA A 64 5.54 -6.04 4.03
C ALA A 64 4.98 -6.35 5.42
N GLU A 65 4.20 -5.42 5.98
CA GLU A 65 3.55 -5.59 7.27
C GLU A 65 2.60 -6.79 7.28
N GLU A 66 1.70 -6.88 6.30
CA GLU A 66 0.75 -8.00 6.25
C GLU A 66 1.46 -9.35 6.09
N LEU A 67 2.49 -9.42 5.24
CA LEU A 67 3.24 -10.65 4.98
C LEU A 67 4.23 -11.02 6.09
N GLY A 68 4.70 -10.05 6.89
CA GLY A 68 5.74 -10.26 7.89
C GLY A 68 7.16 -10.35 7.29
N VAL A 69 7.39 -9.72 6.14
CA VAL A 69 8.69 -9.72 5.44
C VAL A 69 9.37 -8.36 5.51
N ARG A 70 10.69 -8.32 5.26
CA ARG A 70 11.42 -7.06 5.17
C ARG A 70 10.99 -6.28 3.93
N LEU A 71 10.92 -4.95 4.05
CA LEU A 71 10.53 -4.05 2.95
C LEU A 71 11.42 -4.24 1.70
N GLU A 72 12.71 -4.48 1.91
CA GLU A 72 13.70 -4.74 0.85
C GLU A 72 13.43 -6.01 0.02
N ASN A 73 12.60 -6.93 0.53
CA ASN A 73 12.21 -8.13 -0.19
C ASN A 73 11.01 -7.89 -1.13
N ILE A 74 10.43 -6.68 -1.12
CA ILE A 74 9.28 -6.34 -1.96
C ILE A 74 9.73 -5.51 -3.17
N ASP A 75 9.44 -6.04 -4.35
CA ASP A 75 9.61 -5.34 -5.62
C ASP A 75 8.24 -4.98 -6.21
N ILE A 76 8.00 -3.69 -6.38
CA ILE A 76 6.78 -3.18 -6.98
C ILE A 76 6.95 -3.05 -8.50
N LYS A 77 6.06 -3.70 -9.26
CA LYS A 77 6.04 -3.60 -10.72
C LYS A 77 5.32 -2.33 -11.13
N ARG A 78 6.02 -1.51 -11.91
CA ARG A 78 5.49 -0.25 -12.45
C ARG A 78 4.26 -0.49 -13.32
N VAL A 79 3.43 0.54 -13.40
CA VAL A 79 2.15 0.53 -14.11
C VAL A 79 2.35 0.20 -15.59
N ASP A 80 1.82 -0.95 -16.00
CA ASP A 80 1.74 -1.41 -17.38
C ASP A 80 0.38 -2.06 -17.57
N THR A 81 -0.49 -1.44 -18.37
CA THR A 81 -1.88 -1.90 -18.59
C THR A 81 -1.98 -3.32 -19.17
N ALA A 82 -0.90 -3.87 -19.74
CA ALA A 82 -0.88 -5.26 -20.18
C ALA A 82 -0.77 -6.26 -19.01
N TYR A 83 -0.25 -5.83 -17.85
CA TYR A 83 0.08 -6.72 -16.73
C TYR A 83 -0.51 -6.29 -15.39
N THR A 84 -0.73 -4.99 -15.18
CA THR A 84 -1.22 -4.46 -13.91
C THR A 84 -2.74 -4.47 -13.88
N PRO A 85 -3.35 -4.82 -12.73
CA PRO A 85 -4.79 -4.79 -12.57
C PRO A 85 -5.32 -3.35 -12.60
N VAL A 86 -6.64 -3.19 -12.78
CA VAL A 86 -7.27 -1.88 -12.92
C VAL A 86 -7.05 -0.99 -11.70
N ASP A 87 -6.66 0.25 -11.96
CA ASP A 87 -6.75 1.39 -11.05
C ASP A 87 -7.08 2.63 -11.89
N PRO A 88 -8.06 3.48 -11.49
CA PRO A 88 -8.42 4.67 -12.25
C PRO A 88 -7.40 5.82 -12.12
N GLY A 89 -6.36 5.65 -11.29
CA GLY A 89 -5.23 6.56 -11.17
C GLY A 89 -5.23 7.39 -9.88
N SER A 90 -4.23 8.27 -9.84
CA SER A 90 -3.85 9.03 -8.65
C SER A 90 -4.53 10.39 -8.60
N TYR A 91 -5.71 10.43 -7.98
CA TYR A 91 -6.50 11.63 -7.74
C TYR A 91 -7.27 11.54 -6.41
N GLY A 92 -7.82 12.66 -5.93
CA GLY A 92 -8.75 12.68 -4.81
C GLY A 92 -8.20 12.10 -3.49
N SER A 93 -6.88 12.13 -3.31
CA SER A 93 -6.17 11.57 -2.14
C SER A 93 -6.57 10.12 -1.82
N ARG A 94 -6.77 9.30 -2.87
CA ARG A 94 -7.39 7.97 -2.75
C ARG A 94 -6.42 6.80 -2.65
N VAL A 95 -5.21 6.93 -3.20
CA VAL A 95 -4.29 5.80 -3.46
C VAL A 95 -3.99 5.01 -2.19
N THR A 96 -3.50 5.68 -1.14
CA THR A 96 -3.18 5.05 0.15
C THR A 96 -4.36 4.30 0.76
N ILE A 97 -5.58 4.81 0.57
CA ILE A 97 -6.78 4.19 1.14
C ILE A 97 -7.22 3.01 0.27
N LEU A 98 -7.50 3.26 -1.00
CA LEU A 98 -8.15 2.26 -1.86
C LEU A 98 -7.16 1.24 -2.42
N ALA A 99 -6.04 1.67 -3.00
CA ALA A 99 -4.99 0.77 -3.46
C ALA A 99 -4.25 0.12 -2.27
N GLY A 100 -4.14 0.84 -1.14
CA GLY A 100 -3.62 0.27 0.11
C GLY A 100 -4.50 -0.87 0.62
N GLN A 101 -5.83 -0.70 0.67
CA GLN A 101 -6.76 -1.77 1.01
C GLN A 101 -6.72 -2.95 0.03
N ALA A 102 -6.59 -2.68 -1.27
CA ALA A 102 -6.44 -3.73 -2.27
C ALA A 102 -5.16 -4.55 -2.04
N THR A 103 -4.04 -3.85 -1.77
CA THR A 103 -2.74 -4.44 -1.45
C THR A 103 -2.81 -5.27 -0.17
N GLN A 104 -3.43 -4.73 0.89
CA GLN A 104 -3.63 -5.43 2.16
C GLN A 104 -4.38 -6.75 1.97
N LYS A 105 -5.48 -6.72 1.21
CA LYS A 105 -6.29 -7.92 0.92
C LYS A 105 -5.50 -8.96 0.13
N ALA A 106 -4.78 -8.54 -0.91
CA ALA A 106 -3.97 -9.43 -1.72
C ALA A 106 -2.82 -10.06 -0.91
N ALA A 107 -2.14 -9.27 -0.08
CA ALA A 107 -1.07 -9.73 0.81
C ALA A 107 -1.60 -10.74 1.85
N ARG A 108 -2.75 -10.46 2.46
CA ARG A 108 -3.38 -11.38 3.42
C ARG A 108 -3.78 -12.71 2.81
N GLU A 109 -4.29 -12.70 1.58
CA GLU A 109 -4.63 -13.93 0.87
C GLU A 109 -3.37 -14.73 0.51
N ALA A 110 -2.31 -14.06 0.05
CA ALA A 110 -1.02 -14.71 -0.19
C ALA A 110 -0.41 -15.31 1.09
N LYS A 111 -0.46 -14.58 2.21
CA LYS A 111 -0.04 -15.09 3.53
C LYS A 111 -0.82 -16.33 3.94
N LYS A 112 -2.14 -16.32 3.77
CA LYS A 112 -3.00 -17.46 4.10
C LYS A 112 -2.57 -18.71 3.31
N GLN A 113 -2.37 -18.59 2.00
CA GLN A 113 -1.92 -19.71 1.16
C GLN A 113 -0.55 -20.24 1.60
N LEU A 114 0.37 -19.36 1.98
CA LEU A 114 1.69 -19.74 2.48
C LEU A 114 1.60 -20.49 3.83
N LEU A 115 0.81 -19.98 4.77
CA LEU A 115 0.60 -20.60 6.07
C LEU A 115 -0.07 -21.98 5.94
N GLU A 116 -1.05 -22.12 5.06
CA GLU A 116 -1.70 -23.40 4.77
C GLU A 116 -0.71 -24.44 4.21
N ALA A 117 0.17 -24.01 3.29
CA ALA A 117 1.21 -24.87 2.73
C ALA A 117 2.26 -25.30 3.78
N ALA A 118 2.70 -24.35 4.62
CA ALA A 118 3.65 -24.61 5.71
C ALA A 118 3.04 -25.56 6.75
N ALA A 119 1.80 -25.30 7.20
CA ALA A 119 1.09 -26.13 8.16
C ALA A 119 0.91 -27.57 7.67
N LYS A 120 0.56 -27.76 6.39
CA LYS A 120 0.49 -29.09 5.78
C LYS A 120 1.84 -29.82 5.80
N THR A 121 2.92 -29.10 5.56
CA THR A 121 4.28 -29.66 5.56
C THR A 121 4.72 -30.05 6.97
N TRP A 122 4.37 -29.26 7.97
CA TRP A 122 4.74 -29.48 9.38
C TRP A 122 3.73 -30.31 10.17
N GLN A 123 2.60 -30.70 9.56
CA GLN A 123 1.52 -31.47 10.19
C GLN A 123 0.91 -30.77 11.43
N VAL A 124 0.84 -29.44 11.39
CA VAL A 124 0.20 -28.60 12.41
C VAL A 124 -1.02 -27.91 11.82
N LYS A 125 -1.78 -27.19 12.64
CA LYS A 125 -2.86 -26.36 12.10
C LYS A 125 -2.30 -25.03 11.57
N PRO A 126 -2.93 -24.41 10.56
CA PRO A 126 -2.52 -23.08 10.06
C PRO A 126 -2.50 -21.99 11.15
N GLU A 127 -3.36 -22.10 12.15
CA GLU A 127 -3.43 -21.19 13.31
C GLU A 127 -2.21 -21.29 14.24
N ASP A 128 -1.46 -22.38 14.17
CA ASP A 128 -0.25 -22.61 14.97
C ASP A 128 1.03 -22.13 14.26
N VAL A 129 0.90 -21.54 13.06
CA VAL A 129 2.02 -21.08 12.24
C VAL A 129 2.02 -19.56 12.17
N GLU A 130 3.14 -18.94 12.53
CA GLU A 130 3.37 -17.50 12.38
C GLU A 130 4.56 -17.22 11.46
N ILE A 131 4.50 -16.07 10.77
CA ILE A 131 5.63 -15.50 10.00
C ILE A 131 6.21 -14.39 10.85
N LYS A 132 7.52 -14.42 11.10
CA LYS A 132 8.21 -13.46 11.95
C LYS A 132 9.62 -13.17 11.45
N ASP A 133 9.97 -11.89 11.42
CA ASP A 133 11.32 -11.38 11.09
C ASP A 133 11.83 -11.71 9.66
N GLY A 134 10.94 -12.01 8.73
CA GLY A 134 11.23 -12.35 7.33
C GLY A 134 11.27 -13.85 7.09
#